data_AF-A0A8E6B3I4-F1
#
_entry.id   AF-A0A8E6B3I4-F1
#
_cell.length_a   1.000
_cell.length_b   1.000
_cell.length_c   1.000
_cell.angle_alpha   90.00
_cell.angle_beta   90.00
_cell.angle_gamma   90.00
#
_symmetry.space_group_name_H-M   'P 1'
#
loop_
_entity.id
_entity.type
_entity.pdbx_description
1 polymer ?
#
loop_
_entity_poly.entity_id
_entity_poly.type
_entity_poly.pdbx_seq_one_letter_code
_entity_poly.pdbx_strand_id
1 'polypeptide(L)'
;MIFAKIRLYIAAVLFFGWIAYLAYLALNFNHPVILSRSQLLTTEWAVVADIKVDEKGDPSPEVQVVEDLHWDKQKPELPKSISIINLADANYPEKKKLESGKHLLLLGKKQGDQYTVALTPNSPGEHGGRVYLYPWNPEIEKQFQKYRSP
;
A
#
# COMPACT_ATOMS: atom_id res chain seq x y z
N MET A 1 -20.25 -51.05 -19.39
CA MET A 1 -19.03 -50.74 -18.60
C MET A 1 -18.11 -49.71 -19.28
N ILE A 2 -17.89 -49.78 -20.60
CA ILE A 2 -17.00 -48.84 -21.33
C ILE A 2 -17.45 -47.37 -21.19
N PHE A 3 -18.75 -47.09 -21.33
CA PHE A 3 -19.29 -45.74 -21.21
C PHE A 3 -19.04 -45.08 -19.85
N ALA A 4 -19.12 -45.86 -18.76
CA ALA A 4 -18.82 -45.38 -17.41
C ALA A 4 -17.33 -45.02 -17.25
N LYS A 5 -16.43 -45.84 -17.83
CA LYS A 5 -14.99 -45.56 -17.83
C LYS A 5 -14.66 -44.29 -18.63
N ILE A 6 -15.26 -44.12 -19.81
CA ILE A 6 -15.06 -42.92 -20.64
C ILE A 6 -15.50 -41.66 -19.89
N ARG A 7 -16.70 -41.68 -19.28
CA ARG A 7 -17.19 -40.54 -18.47
C ARG A 7 -16.26 -40.23 -17.30
N LEU A 8 -15.71 -41.24 -16.65
CA LEU A 8 -14.73 -41.06 -15.56
C LEU A 8 -13.47 -40.37 -16.07
N TYR A 9 -12.90 -40.80 -17.20
CA TYR A 9 -11.72 -40.17 -17.78
C TYR A 9 -11.96 -38.71 -18.15
N ILE A 10 -13.10 -38.42 -18.78
CA ILE A 10 -13.46 -37.03 -19.14
C ILE A 10 -13.57 -36.17 -17.87
N ALA A 11 -14.28 -36.66 -16.85
CA ALA A 11 -14.42 -35.94 -15.59
C ALA A 11 -13.07 -35.72 -14.90
N ALA A 12 -12.19 -36.73 -14.88
CA ALA A 12 -10.85 -36.61 -14.31
C ALA A 12 -10.01 -35.56 -15.04
N VAL A 13 -9.97 -35.60 -16.38
CA VAL A 13 -9.21 -34.62 -17.18
C VAL A 13 -9.75 -33.20 -16.96
N LEU A 14 -11.07 -33.02 -16.95
CA LEU A 14 -11.68 -31.72 -16.72
C LEU A 14 -11.35 -31.21 -15.31
N PHE A 15 -11.39 -32.09 -14.30
CA PHE A 15 -11.04 -31.75 -12.93
C PHE A 15 -9.56 -31.35 -12.80
N PHE A 16 -8.63 -32.14 -13.32
CA PHE A 16 -7.21 -31.81 -13.27
C PHE A 16 -6.86 -30.57 -14.10
N GLY A 17 -7.51 -30.37 -15.25
CA GLY A 17 -7.38 -29.13 -16.03
C GLY A 17 -7.85 -27.91 -15.25
N TRP A 18 -8.96 -28.03 -14.53
CA TRP A 18 -9.47 -26.96 -13.66
C TRP A 18 -8.52 -26.68 -12.48
N ILE A 19 -7.98 -27.72 -11.83
CA ILE A 19 -6.98 -27.54 -10.75
C ILE A 19 -5.70 -26.87 -11.28
N ALA A 20 -5.20 -27.29 -12.44
CA ALA A 20 -4.04 -26.65 -13.07
C ALA A 20 -4.30 -25.18 -13.40
N TYR A 21 -5.51 -24.85 -13.87
CA TYR A 21 -5.92 -23.48 -14.12
C TYR A 21 -5.98 -22.65 -12.83
N LEU A 22 -6.52 -23.20 -11.73
CA LEU A 22 -6.51 -22.52 -10.43
C LEU A 22 -5.09 -22.31 -9.89
N ALA A 23 -4.22 -23.31 -10.03
CA ALA A 23 -2.82 -23.18 -9.65
C ALA A 23 -2.11 -22.09 -10.47
N TYR A 24 -2.36 -22.05 -11.77
CA TYR A 24 -1.88 -20.98 -12.65
C TYR A 24 -2.37 -19.60 -12.19
N LEU A 25 -3.66 -19.46 -11.88
CA LEU A 25 -4.19 -18.20 -11.35
C LEU A 25 -3.53 -17.82 -10.03
N ALA A 26 -3.41 -18.75 -9.08
CA ALA A 26 -2.79 -18.49 -7.78
C ALA A 26 -1.33 -18.03 -7.90
N LEU A 27 -0.58 -18.58 -8.87
CA LEU A 27 0.81 -18.21 -9.11
C LEU A 27 0.97 -16.86 -9.83
N ASN A 28 -0.02 -16.43 -10.61
CA ASN A 28 0.03 -15.19 -11.40
C ASN A 28 -0.82 -14.06 -10.81
N PHE A 29 -1.54 -14.31 -9.71
CA PHE A 29 -2.35 -13.29 -9.06
C PHE A 29 -1.46 -12.34 -8.27
N ASN A 30 -1.05 -11.25 -8.93
CA ASN A 30 -0.48 -10.12 -8.23
C ASN A 30 -1.59 -9.39 -7.49
N HIS A 31 -1.47 -9.25 -6.18
CA HIS A 31 -2.39 -8.43 -5.39
C HIS A 31 -2.05 -6.96 -5.67
N PRO A 32 -2.88 -6.20 -6.41
CA PRO A 32 -2.58 -4.80 -6.63
C PRO A 32 -2.56 -4.08 -5.28
N VAL A 33 -1.58 -3.21 -5.08
CA VAL A 33 -1.55 -2.35 -3.90
C VAL A 33 -2.70 -1.35 -4.03
N ILE A 34 -3.72 -1.52 -3.18
CA ILE A 34 -4.89 -0.62 -3.15
C ILE A 34 -4.65 0.42 -2.07
N LEU A 35 -4.77 1.69 -2.46
CA LEU A 35 -4.62 2.79 -1.54
C LEU A 35 -5.85 2.92 -0.62
N SER A 36 -5.62 2.97 0.69
CA SER A 36 -6.70 3.04 1.68
C SER A 36 -7.41 4.39 1.63
N ARG A 37 -8.69 4.36 1.23
CA ARG A 37 -9.55 5.56 1.21
C ARG A 37 -9.76 6.15 2.60
N SER A 38 -9.85 5.30 3.62
CA SER A 38 -10.05 5.75 4.99
C SER A 38 -8.85 6.54 5.51
N GLN A 39 -7.64 6.07 5.19
CA GLN A 39 -6.40 6.78 5.53
C GLN A 39 -6.30 8.11 4.79
N LEU A 40 -6.64 8.13 3.49
CA LEU A 40 -6.73 9.38 2.71
C LEU A 40 -7.63 10.42 3.35
N LEU A 41 -8.82 10.02 3.81
CA LEU A 41 -9.77 10.96 4.43
C LEU A 41 -9.26 11.58 5.72
N THR A 42 -8.37 10.89 6.44
CA THR A 42 -7.73 11.39 7.66
C THR A 42 -6.41 12.13 7.41
N THR A 43 -5.97 12.18 6.15
CA THR A 43 -4.69 12.77 5.77
C THR A 43 -4.79 14.29 5.72
N GLU A 44 -3.83 14.98 6.33
CA GLU A 44 -3.71 16.44 6.22
C GLU A 44 -2.76 16.83 5.07
N TRP A 45 -1.68 16.08 4.86
CA TRP A 45 -0.75 16.26 3.74
C TRP A 45 -0.44 14.94 3.04
N ALA A 46 -0.42 14.94 1.71
CA ALA A 46 0.04 13.81 0.92
C ALA A 46 1.35 14.19 0.25
N VAL A 47 2.41 13.42 0.46
CA VAL A 47 3.72 13.70 -0.14
C VAL A 47 4.35 12.43 -0.69
N VAL A 48 5.14 12.56 -1.74
CA VAL A 48 6.06 11.53 -2.17
C VAL A 48 7.39 11.79 -1.49
N ALA A 49 7.87 10.82 -0.71
CA ALA A 49 9.16 10.90 -0.05
C ALA A 49 10.06 9.72 -0.42
N ASP A 50 11.35 9.96 -0.43
CA ASP A 50 12.37 8.91 -0.53
C ASP A 50 12.70 8.39 0.88
N ILE A 51 12.36 7.13 1.12
CA ILE A 51 12.59 6.45 2.39
C ILE A 51 13.86 5.61 2.25
N LYS A 52 14.78 5.78 3.20
CA LYS A 52 15.95 4.92 3.32
C LYS A 52 15.71 3.90 4.42
N VAL A 53 16.06 2.67 4.13
CA VAL A 53 15.96 1.53 5.04
C VAL A 53 17.36 1.06 5.39
N ASP A 54 17.60 0.71 6.65
CA ASP A 54 18.88 0.18 7.10
C ASP A 54 19.08 -1.31 6.73
N GLU A 55 20.23 -1.87 7.11
CA GLU A 55 20.55 -3.30 6.86
C GLU A 55 19.60 -4.28 7.59
N LYS A 56 18.87 -3.81 8.62
CA LYS A 56 17.91 -4.62 9.38
C LYS A 56 16.52 -4.61 8.76
N GLY A 57 16.23 -3.63 7.91
CA GLY A 57 14.91 -3.41 7.31
C GLY A 57 14.10 -2.32 8.00
N ASP A 58 14.72 -1.55 8.90
CA ASP A 58 14.07 -0.47 9.65
C ASP A 58 14.21 0.87 8.90
N PRO A 59 13.13 1.66 8.76
CA PRO A 59 13.21 2.95 8.09
C PRO A 59 13.92 4.01 8.92
N SER A 60 14.68 4.88 8.24
CA SER A 60 15.19 6.12 8.81
C SER A 60 14.02 7.05 9.16
N PRO A 61 13.93 7.58 10.39
CA PRO A 61 12.89 8.54 10.79
C PRO A 61 12.93 9.84 9.98
N GLU A 62 14.10 10.20 9.46
CA GLU A 62 14.26 11.34 8.56
C GLU A 62 14.10 10.90 7.12
N VAL A 63 13.16 11.54 6.41
CA VAL A 63 12.82 11.23 5.01
C VAL A 63 12.92 12.49 4.15
N GLN A 64 13.30 12.31 2.89
CA GLN A 64 13.40 13.41 1.94
C GLN A 64 12.12 13.53 1.12
N VAL A 65 11.47 14.69 1.20
CA VAL A 65 10.29 15.00 0.39
C VAL A 65 10.74 15.27 -1.05
N VAL A 66 10.27 14.43 -1.97
CA VAL A 66 10.53 14.53 -3.41
C VAL A 66 9.46 15.38 -4.08
N GLU A 67 8.20 15.20 -3.69
CA GLU A 67 7.06 15.87 -4.29
C GLU A 67 5.96 16.12 -3.25
N ASP A 68 5.41 17.32 -3.22
CA ASP A 68 4.25 17.66 -2.38
C ASP A 68 2.95 17.55 -3.20
N LEU A 69 2.11 16.58 -2.85
CA LEU A 69 0.86 16.29 -3.55
C LEU A 69 -0.35 16.96 -2.89
N HIS A 70 -0.15 17.98 -2.05
CA HIS A 70 -1.21 18.74 -1.39
C HIS A 70 -2.38 19.10 -2.32
N TRP A 71 -3.60 18.95 -1.78
CA TRP A 71 -4.84 19.27 -2.47
C TRP A 71 -5.12 20.77 -2.50
N ASP A 72 -4.75 21.44 -1.42
CA ASP A 72 -5.03 22.84 -1.17
C ASP A 72 -3.77 23.67 -1.41
N LYS A 73 -3.80 24.51 -2.45
CA LYS A 73 -2.70 25.41 -2.82
C LYS A 73 -2.41 26.48 -1.77
N GLN A 74 -3.27 26.64 -0.77
CA GLN A 74 -3.09 27.61 0.31
C GLN A 74 -2.27 27.05 1.48
N LYS A 75 -2.01 25.74 1.52
CA LYS A 75 -1.16 25.14 2.54
C LYS A 75 0.30 25.47 2.29
N PRO A 76 1.08 25.76 3.35
CA PRO A 76 2.51 26.00 3.20
C PRO A 76 3.21 24.74 2.71
N GLU A 77 4.19 24.92 1.82
CA GLU A 77 5.05 23.85 1.34
C GLU A 77 5.79 23.19 2.52
N LEU A 78 5.86 21.86 2.48
CA LEU A 78 6.63 21.11 3.47
C LEU A 78 8.14 21.28 3.23
N PRO A 79 8.97 21.29 4.30
CA PRO A 79 10.42 21.33 4.12
C PRO A 79 10.89 20.06 3.41
N LYS A 80 12.01 20.19 2.68
CA LYS A 80 12.58 19.07 1.89
C LYS A 80 12.99 17.86 2.74
N SER A 81 13.29 18.06 4.02
CA SER A 81 13.55 16.98 4.97
C SER A 81 12.55 17.09 6.10
N ILE A 82 11.88 15.98 6.41
CA ILE A 82 10.93 15.89 7.52
C ILE A 82 11.27 14.69 8.41
N SER A 83 11.06 14.85 9.71
CA SER A 83 11.16 13.77 10.68
C SER A 83 9.78 13.19 10.95
N ILE A 84 9.66 11.87 10.88
CA ILE A 84 8.42 11.12 11.07
C ILE A 84 8.57 10.19 12.27
N ILE A 85 7.69 10.32 13.26
CA ILE A 85 7.81 9.58 14.53
C ILE A 85 7.43 8.10 14.35
N ASN A 86 6.27 7.84 13.76
CA ASN A 86 5.65 6.52 13.68
C ASN A 86 6.02 5.77 12.39
N LEU A 87 7.15 6.10 11.77
CA LEU A 87 7.59 5.44 10.54
C LEU A 87 8.07 4.00 10.82
N ALA A 88 8.63 3.75 11.99
CA ALA A 88 9.04 2.41 12.43
C ALA A 88 7.83 1.45 12.61
N ASP A 89 6.65 1.99 12.92
CA ASP A 89 5.41 1.22 13.07
C ASP A 89 4.70 0.97 11.73
N ALA A 90 5.30 1.43 10.64
CA ALA A 90 4.69 1.43 9.33
C ALA A 90 4.71 0.03 8.70
N ASN A 91 3.55 -0.39 8.19
CA ASN A 91 3.35 -1.68 7.57
C ASN A 91 3.20 -1.53 6.06
N TYR A 92 3.73 -2.51 5.34
CA TYR A 92 3.49 -2.65 3.91
C TYR A 92 2.23 -3.47 3.65
N PRO A 93 1.32 -3.04 2.74
CA PRO A 93 0.11 -3.78 2.43
C PRO A 93 0.36 -5.24 2.03
N GLU A 94 1.49 -5.52 1.40
CA GLU A 94 1.85 -6.86 0.90
C GLU A 94 2.56 -7.76 1.93
N LYS A 95 2.66 -7.36 3.21
CA LYS A 95 3.45 -8.05 4.25
C LYS A 95 4.94 -8.26 3.85
N LYS A 96 5.43 -7.49 2.89
CA LYS A 96 6.84 -7.44 2.51
C LYS A 96 7.60 -6.53 3.47
N LYS A 97 8.91 -6.77 3.58
CA LYS A 97 9.80 -5.81 4.25
C LYS A 97 9.76 -4.48 3.50
N LEU A 98 9.89 -3.39 4.23
CA LEU A 98 10.02 -2.07 3.64
C LEU A 98 11.29 -2.02 2.79
N GLU A 99 11.15 -1.56 1.56
CA GLU A 99 12.27 -1.35 0.64
C GLU A 99 12.61 0.14 0.59
N SER A 100 13.87 0.45 0.29
CA SER A 100 14.26 1.85 0.07
C SER A 100 13.67 2.37 -1.25
N GLY A 101 13.31 3.65 -1.29
CA GLY A 101 12.86 4.31 -2.51
C GLY A 101 11.68 5.26 -2.29
N LYS A 102 11.04 5.62 -3.41
CA LYS A 102 9.92 6.56 -3.41
C LYS A 102 8.64 5.92 -2.88
N HIS A 103 8.06 6.55 -1.88
CA HIS A 103 6.83 6.13 -1.24
C HIS A 103 5.87 7.30 -1.12
N LEU A 104 4.59 7.02 -1.30
CA LEU A 104 3.53 7.94 -0.94
C LEU A 104 3.31 7.86 0.57
N LEU A 105 3.55 9.00 1.22
CA LEU A 105 3.30 9.24 2.62
C LEU A 105 2.03 10.06 2.78
N LEU A 106 1.10 9.48 3.52
CA LEU A 106 -0.11 10.15 3.96
C LEU A 106 0.16 10.67 5.37
N LEU A 107 0.44 11.96 5.51
CA LEU A 107 0.77 12.59 6.78
C LEU A 107 -0.48 13.10 7.48
N GLY A 108 -0.61 12.77 8.75
CA GLY A 108 -1.59 13.34 9.68
C GLY A 108 -1.03 14.57 10.39
N LYS A 109 -1.51 14.79 11.61
CA LYS A 109 -1.18 15.97 12.41
C LYS A 109 0.30 16.07 12.72
N LYS A 110 0.81 17.30 12.68
CA LYS A 110 2.15 17.66 13.17
C LYS A 110 2.17 17.62 14.71
N GLN A 111 3.16 16.95 15.29
CA GLN A 111 3.42 16.92 16.72
C GLN A 111 4.77 17.60 16.99
N GLY A 112 4.74 18.88 17.38
CA GLY A 112 5.96 19.69 17.49
C GLY A 112 6.59 19.95 16.12
N ASP A 113 7.82 19.49 15.93
CA ASP A 113 8.53 19.55 14.64
C ASP A 113 8.52 18.26 13.83
N GLN A 114 7.84 17.25 14.34
CA GLN A 114 7.75 15.95 13.69
C GLN A 114 6.35 15.72 13.12
N TYR A 115 6.30 14.98 12.03
CA TYR A 115 5.05 14.56 11.40
C TYR A 115 4.71 13.14 11.82
N THR A 116 3.43 12.81 11.69
CA THR A 116 2.94 11.46 11.90
C THR A 116 2.31 10.97 10.60
N VAL A 117 2.53 9.71 10.23
CA VAL A 117 1.76 9.08 9.15
C VAL A 117 0.34 8.86 9.65
N ALA A 118 -0.65 9.24 8.84
CA ALA A 118 -2.06 9.10 9.11
C ALA A 118 -2.40 7.65 9.43
N LEU A 119 -3.09 7.47 10.56
CA LEU A 119 -3.53 6.17 11.03
C LEU A 119 -4.81 5.76 10.31
N THR A 120 -4.93 4.47 10.02
CA THR A 120 -6.24 3.93 9.60
C THR A 120 -7.24 4.03 10.75
N PRO A 121 -8.45 4.57 10.51
CA PRO A 121 -9.48 4.62 11.53
C PRO A 121 -9.96 3.20 11.88
N ASN A 122 -10.49 3.04 13.09
CA ASN A 122 -11.11 1.79 13.51
C ASN A 122 -12.30 1.45 12.60
N SER A 123 -12.42 0.18 12.20
CA SER A 123 -13.57 -0.33 11.45
C SER A 123 -14.18 -1.53 12.18
N PRO A 124 -15.47 -1.86 11.96
CA PRO A 124 -16.08 -3.02 12.61
C PRO A 124 -15.30 -4.31 12.29
N GLY A 125 -14.72 -4.93 13.31
CA GLY A 125 -13.93 -6.17 13.17
C GLY A 125 -12.42 -5.97 12.94
N GLU A 126 -11.94 -4.74 12.78
CA GLU A 126 -10.52 -4.45 12.64
C GLU A 126 -10.08 -3.30 13.57
N HIS A 127 -9.07 -3.58 14.38
CA HIS A 127 -8.43 -2.56 15.19
C HIS A 127 -7.65 -1.65 14.23
N GLY A 128 -8.02 -0.37 14.20
CA GLY A 128 -7.31 0.67 13.46
C GLY A 128 -5.96 0.97 14.08
N GLY A 129 -5.40 2.13 13.76
CA GLY A 129 -4.07 2.51 14.23
C GLY A 129 -2.93 1.87 13.44
N ARG A 130 -3.23 1.18 12.33
CA ARG A 130 -2.19 0.73 11.41
C ARG A 130 -1.76 1.88 10.53
N VAL A 131 -0.44 2.01 10.41
CA VAL A 131 0.24 2.92 9.50
C VAL A 131 0.55 2.16 8.22
N TYR A 132 0.13 2.66 7.07
CA TYR A 132 0.47 2.07 5.78
C TYR A 132 1.31 3.02 4.94
N LEU A 133 2.34 2.45 4.29
CA LEU A 133 3.15 3.10 3.25
C LEU A 133 2.83 2.47 1.91
N TYR A 134 2.82 3.29 0.86
CA TYR A 134 2.52 2.82 -0.49
C TYR A 134 3.74 3.09 -1.40
N PRO A 135 4.23 2.11 -2.16
CA PRO A 135 5.28 2.35 -3.14
C PRO A 135 4.78 3.34 -4.17
N TRP A 136 5.59 4.34 -4.49
CA TRP A 136 5.23 5.31 -5.53
C TRP A 136 5.50 4.69 -6.90
N ASN A 137 4.44 4.17 -7.51
CA ASN A 137 4.45 3.60 -8.86
C ASN A 137 3.28 4.20 -9.69
N PRO A 138 3.26 4.00 -11.02
CA PRO A 138 2.23 4.57 -11.88
C PRO A 138 0.79 4.15 -11.52
N GLU A 139 0.62 2.97 -10.90
CA GLU A 139 -0.70 2.49 -10.48
C GLU A 139 -1.22 3.25 -9.25
N ILE A 140 -0.36 3.44 -8.24
CA ILE A 140 -0.67 4.23 -7.04
C ILE A 140 -0.88 5.69 -7.41
N GLU A 141 -0.06 6.25 -8.30
CA GLU A 141 -0.26 7.60 -8.82
C GLU A 141 -1.64 7.75 -9.48
N LYS A 142 -2.01 6.83 -10.37
CA LYS A 142 -3.31 6.84 -11.03
C LYS A 142 -4.46 6.68 -10.03
N GLN A 143 -4.31 5.82 -9.02
CA GLN A 143 -5.30 5.67 -7.95
C GLN A 143 -5.44 6.96 -7.14
N PHE A 144 -4.33 7.57 -6.76
CA PHE A 144 -4.29 8.83 -6.02
C PHE A 144 -4.95 9.96 -6.81
N GLN A 145 -4.62 10.12 -8.10
CA GLN A 145 -5.26 11.09 -8.99
C GLN A 145 -6.77 10.84 -9.15
N LYS A 146 -7.19 9.57 -9.22
CA LYS A 146 -8.62 9.22 -9.26
C LYS A 146 -9.36 9.62 -7.99
N TYR A 147 -8.73 9.45 -6.83
CA TYR A 147 -9.30 9.96 -5.57
C TYR A 147 -9.19 11.48 -5.45
N ARG A 148 -8.31 12.09 -6.25
CA ARG A 148 -8.12 13.53 -6.33
C ARG A 148 -9.25 14.30 -6.97
N SER A 149 -9.77 13.76 -8.06
CA SER A 149 -10.87 14.36 -8.79
C SER A 149 -12.20 14.03 -8.10
N PRO A 150 -12.90 15.02 -7.51
CA PRO A 150 -14.24 14.81 -6.94
C PRO A 150 -15.27 14.39 -8.00
#